data_AF-A0A6I3MDL3-F1
#
_entry.id   AF-A0A6I3MDL3-F1
#
_cell.length_a   1.000
_cell.length_b   1.000
_cell.length_c   1.000
_cell.angle_alpha   90.00
_cell.angle_beta   90.00
_cell.angle_gamma   90.00
#
_symmetry.space_group_name_H-M   'P 1'
#
loop_
_entity.id
_entity.type
_entity.pdbx_description
1 polymer ?
#
loop_
_entity_poly.entity_id
_entity_poly.type
_entity_poly.pdbx_seq_one_letter_code
_entity_poly.pdbx_strand_id
1 'polypeptide(L)'
;MSSVIDRPDHETDHQRRLLPSIGVWWPMLEAPLQREILEHPTAPLRAAVVRRILELCELDDRPMPRSGVRLDQNERAYLAGWTHATDWT
;
A
#
# COMPACT_ATOMS: atom_id res chain seq x y z
N MET A 1 -10.41 -36.76 -11.92
CA MET A 1 -10.93 -35.71 -11.02
C MET A 1 -9.85 -34.67 -10.87
N SER A 2 -9.87 -33.62 -11.70
CA SER A 2 -8.90 -32.51 -11.60
C SER A 2 -9.48 -31.45 -10.69
N SER A 3 -8.84 -31.24 -9.54
CA SER A 3 -9.13 -30.12 -8.66
C SER A 3 -8.63 -28.85 -9.34
N VAL A 4 -9.54 -28.13 -9.98
CA VAL A 4 -9.29 -26.75 -10.41
C VAL A 4 -9.25 -25.95 -9.11
N ILE A 5 -8.05 -25.66 -8.63
CA ILE A 5 -7.85 -24.66 -7.59
C ILE A 5 -8.25 -23.34 -8.24
N ASP A 6 -9.46 -22.92 -7.93
CA ASP A 6 -9.97 -21.57 -8.15
C ASP A 6 -8.99 -20.62 -7.46
N ARG A 7 -8.12 -20.02 -8.26
CA ARG A 7 -7.21 -18.97 -7.82
C ARG A 7 -8.10 -17.73 -7.76
N PRO A 8 -8.28 -17.08 -6.59
CA PRO A 8 -9.14 -15.92 -6.55
C PRO A 8 -8.46 -14.82 -7.38
N ASP A 9 -9.08 -14.50 -8.52
CA ASP A 9 -8.73 -13.43 -9.44
C ASP A 9 -8.64 -12.09 -8.68
N HIS A 10 -7.46 -11.78 -8.15
CA HIS A 10 -7.13 -10.46 -7.63
C HIS A 10 -6.75 -9.47 -8.75
N GLU A 11 -6.88 -9.86 -10.03
CA GLU A 11 -6.46 -9.03 -11.15
C GLU A 11 -7.40 -7.84 -11.45
N THR A 12 -8.61 -7.82 -10.90
CA THR A 12 -9.63 -6.83 -11.31
C THR A 12 -9.63 -5.51 -10.53
N ASP A 13 -8.90 -5.38 -9.41
CA ASP A 13 -8.90 -4.14 -8.60
C ASP A 13 -7.75 -3.17 -8.93
N HIS A 14 -6.78 -3.62 -9.75
CA HIS A 14 -5.65 -2.81 -10.19
C HIS A 14 -6.04 -1.67 -11.15
N GLN A 15 -7.21 -1.75 -11.80
CA GLN A 15 -7.62 -0.76 -12.81
C GLN A 15 -8.17 0.55 -12.22
N ARG A 16 -8.41 0.64 -10.90
CA ARG A 16 -8.93 1.88 -10.27
C ARG A 16 -8.09 2.42 -9.13
N ARG A 17 -7.16 1.64 -8.56
CA ARG A 17 -6.28 2.14 -7.49
C ARG A 17 -5.07 2.87 -8.08
N LEU A 18 -4.80 4.05 -7.51
CA LEU A 18 -3.64 4.88 -7.87
C LEU A 18 -2.32 4.25 -7.41
N LEU A 19 -2.37 3.36 -6.43
CA LEU A 19 -1.23 2.62 -5.89
C LEU A 19 -1.51 1.11 -5.93
N PRO A 20 -0.45 0.27 -5.99
CA PRO A 20 -0.55 -1.16 -5.71
C PRO A 20 -1.09 -1.43 -4.30
N SER A 21 -1.56 -2.65 -4.07
CA SER A 21 -2.05 -3.09 -2.76
C SER A 21 -1.01 -2.86 -1.66
N ILE A 22 -1.45 -2.39 -0.49
CA ILE A 22 -0.57 -2.05 0.64
C ILE A 22 0.36 -3.18 1.06
N GLY A 23 -0.07 -4.44 0.94
CA GLY A 23 0.75 -5.60 1.27
C GLY A 23 1.96 -5.80 0.34
N VAL A 24 1.98 -5.18 -0.83
CA VAL A 24 3.10 -5.26 -1.79
C VAL A 24 4.22 -4.31 -1.37
N TRP A 25 3.90 -3.06 -1.07
CA TRP A 25 4.90 -2.02 -0.85
C TRP A 25 5.19 -1.74 0.63
N TRP A 26 4.26 -2.00 1.54
CA TRP A 26 4.43 -1.67 2.96
C TRP A 26 5.70 -2.29 3.58
N PRO A 27 5.99 -3.59 3.40
CA PRO A 27 7.20 -4.21 3.97
C PRO A 27 8.50 -3.71 3.33
N MET A 28 8.44 -3.17 2.11
CA MET A 28 9.60 -2.68 1.35
C MET A 28 9.89 -1.21 1.63
N LEU A 29 8.90 -0.47 2.13
CA LEU A 29 9.01 0.96 2.40
C LEU A 29 9.99 1.23 3.56
N GLU A 30 10.78 2.29 3.45
CA GLU A 30 11.74 2.63 4.48
C GLU A 30 11.06 3.05 5.79
N ALA A 31 11.65 2.66 6.92
CA ALA A 31 11.13 2.94 8.25
C ALA A 31 10.76 4.42 8.51
N PRO A 32 11.51 5.44 8.04
CA PRO A 32 11.09 6.84 8.19
C PRO A 32 9.79 7.17 7.47
N LEU A 33 9.57 6.60 6.28
CA LEU A 33 8.34 6.82 5.50
C LEU A 33 7.18 6.01 6.07
N GLN A 34 7.45 4.79 6.54
CA GLN A 34 6.46 4.00 7.30
C GLN A 34 5.97 4.78 8.53
N ARG A 35 6.90 5.37 9.32
CA ARG A 35 6.56 6.16 10.50
C ARG A 35 5.69 7.37 10.15
N GLU A 36 6.03 8.10 9.10
CA GLU A 36 5.22 9.23 8.63
C GLU A 36 3.77 8.82 8.33
N ILE A 37 3.58 7.68 7.66
CA ILE A 37 2.25 7.13 7.37
C ILE A 37 1.52 6.73 8.66
N LEU A 38 2.21 6.12 9.62
CA LEU A 38 1.64 5.68 10.90
C LEU A 38 1.28 6.86 11.82
N GLU A 39 2.00 7.98 11.75
CA GLU A 39 1.68 9.20 12.49
C GLU A 39 0.36 9.83 12.01
N HIS A 40 0.08 9.73 10.70
CA HIS A 40 -1.09 10.35 10.07
C HIS A 40 -1.81 9.42 9.07
N PRO A 41 -2.37 8.27 9.51
CA PRO A 41 -2.87 7.22 8.62
C PRO A 41 -4.15 7.60 7.86
N THR A 42 -4.83 8.68 8.26
CA THR A 42 -6.03 9.21 7.59
C THR A 42 -5.71 10.39 6.67
N ALA A 43 -4.49 10.94 6.74
CA ALA A 43 -4.05 12.03 5.88
C ALA A 43 -3.75 11.51 4.47
N PRO A 44 -3.80 12.38 3.45
CA PRO A 44 -3.25 12.05 2.15
C PRO A 44 -1.75 11.77 2.25
N LEU A 45 -1.30 10.70 1.60
CA LEU A 45 0.11 10.38 1.41
C LEU A 45 0.80 11.53 0.68
N ARG A 46 1.98 11.91 1.18
CA ARG A 46 2.81 12.92 0.53
C ARG A 46 3.28 12.42 -0.82
N ALA A 47 3.49 13.35 -1.75
CA ALA A 47 4.04 13.04 -3.08
C ALA A 47 5.38 12.28 -3.00
N ALA A 48 6.24 12.58 -2.02
CA ALA A 48 7.49 11.85 -1.84
C ALA A 48 7.28 10.36 -1.53
N VAL A 49 6.32 10.04 -0.64
CA VAL A 49 5.93 8.67 -0.28
C VAL A 49 5.34 7.95 -1.49
N VAL A 50 4.37 8.58 -2.17
CA VAL A 50 3.72 8.01 -3.35
C VAL A 50 4.75 7.69 -4.44
N ARG A 51 5.71 8.61 -4.70
CA ARG A 51 6.78 8.39 -5.68
C ARG A 51 7.66 7.22 -5.28
N ARG A 52 8.02 7.12 -4.00
CA ARG A 52 8.85 6.02 -3.51
C ARG A 52 8.14 4.67 -3.64
N ILE A 53 6.85 4.61 -3.35
CA ILE A 53 6.03 3.41 -3.55
C ILE A 53 6.02 2.99 -5.03
N LEU A 54 5.84 3.94 -5.95
CA LEU A 54 5.87 3.65 -7.39
C LEU A 54 7.24 3.11 -7.82
N GLU A 55 8.34 3.70 -7.36
CA GLU A 55 9.70 3.23 -7.63
C GLU A 55 9.94 1.80 -7.10
N LEU A 56 9.54 1.53 -5.84
CA LEU A 56 9.67 0.19 -5.23
C LEU A 56 8.86 -0.89 -5.96
N CYS A 57 7.79 -0.49 -6.65
CA CYS A 57 6.94 -1.39 -7.42
C CYS A 57 7.26 -1.41 -8.91
N GLU A 58 8.34 -0.76 -9.37
CA GLU A 58 8.70 -0.65 -10.80
C GLU A 58 7.59 0.01 -11.64
N LEU A 59 6.93 1.02 -11.08
CA LEU A 59 5.81 1.77 -11.68
C LEU A 59 6.11 3.28 -11.79
N ASP A 60 7.36 3.68 -11.78
CA ASP A 60 7.82 5.07 -11.83
C ASP A 60 7.45 5.81 -13.13
N ASP A 61 7.16 5.08 -14.20
CA ASP A 61 6.59 5.62 -15.45
C ASP A 61 5.13 6.08 -15.33
N ARG A 62 4.43 5.76 -14.24
CA ARG A 62 3.03 6.15 -14.05
C ARG A 62 2.91 7.65 -13.72
N PRO A 63 1.88 8.33 -14.25
CA PRO A 63 1.66 9.73 -13.93
C PRO A 63 1.38 9.91 -12.43
N MET A 64 2.01 10.93 -11.84
CA MET A 64 1.80 11.25 -10.44
C MET A 64 0.33 11.62 -10.20
N PRO A 65 -0.34 11.00 -9.20
CA PRO A 65 -1.71 11.36 -8.87
C PRO A 65 -1.83 12.84 -8.50
N ARG A 66 -2.71 13.58 -9.20
CA ARG A 66 -2.96 15.00 -8.94
C ARG A 66 -3.73 15.24 -7.64
N SER A 67 -4.57 14.27 -7.26
CA SER A 67 -5.23 14.23 -5.96
C SER A 67 -4.35 13.47 -4.97
N GLY A 68 -4.21 13.97 -3.74
CA GLY A 68 -3.50 13.26 -2.68
C GLY A 68 -4.10 11.87 -2.47
N VAL A 69 -3.26 10.83 -2.57
CA VAL A 69 -3.68 9.43 -2.38
C VAL A 69 -3.96 9.20 -0.90
N ARG A 70 -5.08 8.60 -0.55
CA ARG A 70 -5.41 8.26 0.83
C ARG A 70 -5.49 6.75 0.97
N LEU A 71 -5.11 6.27 2.15
CA LEU A 71 -5.35 4.88 2.51
C LEU A 71 -6.85 4.66 2.73
N ASP A 72 -7.38 3.58 2.16
CA ASP A 72 -8.76 3.17 2.38
C ASP A 72 -8.96 2.55 3.78
N GLN A 73 -10.17 2.09 4.09
CA GLN A 73 -10.45 1.47 5.40
C GLN A 73 -9.71 0.14 5.59
N ASN A 74 -9.56 -0.66 4.55
CA ASN A 74 -8.88 -1.96 4.60
C ASN A 74 -7.37 -1.78 4.75
N GLU A 75 -6.79 -0.83 4.02
CA GLU A 75 -5.38 -0.49 4.09
C GLU A 75 -5.01 0.04 5.49
N ARG A 76 -5.88 0.86 6.09
CA ARG A 76 -5.69 1.30 7.48
C ARG A 76 -5.81 0.17 8.49
N ALA A 77 -6.75 -0.76 8.30
CA ALA A 77 -6.87 -1.94 9.15
C ALA A 77 -5.64 -2.85 9.02
N TYR A 78 -5.09 -2.99 7.81
CA TYR A 78 -3.82 -3.68 7.57
C TYR A 78 -2.70 -3.03 8.38
N LEU A 79 -2.52 -1.71 8.28
CA LEU A 79 -1.50 -1.00 9.07
C LEU A 79 -1.67 -1.18 10.57
N ALA A 80 -2.89 -1.11 11.09
CA ALA A 80 -3.16 -1.34 12.51
C ALA A 80 -2.70 -2.73 12.99
N GLY A 81 -2.80 -3.75 12.12
CA GLY A 81 -2.26 -5.08 12.39
C GLY A 81 -0.73 -5.12 12.50
N TRP A 82 -0.02 -4.21 11.83
CA TRP A 82 1.44 -4.10 11.91
C TRP A 82 1.91 -3.32 13.12
N THR A 83 1.21 -2.25 13.52
CA THR A 83 1.58 -1.46 14.71
C THR A 83 1.55 -2.32 15.98
N HIS A 84 0.56 -3.19 16.11
CA HIS A 84 0.48 -4.14 17.22
C HIS A 84 1.57 -5.23 17.18
N ALA A 85 2.11 -5.54 15.99
CA ALA A 85 3.17 -6.54 15.81
C ALA A 85 4.58 -6.00 16.10
N THR A 86 4.76 -4.68 16.18
CA THR A 86 6.06 -4.05 16.52
C THR A 86 6.21 -3.71 18.00
N ASP A 87 5.13 -3.76 18.79
CA ASP A 87 5.10 -3.41 20.23
C ASP A 87 5.34 -4.62 21.18
N TRP A 88 5.81 -5.77 20.67
CA TRP A 88 6.05 -7.00 21.47
C TRP A 88 7.47 -7.11 22.04
N THR A 89 8.06 -6.00 22.51
CA THR A 89 9.35 -6.02 23.22
C THR A 89 9.23 -5.55 24.66
#